data_AF-A0A926CB80-F1
#
_entry.id   AF-A0A926CB80-F1
#
_cell.length_a   1.000
_cell.length_b   1.000
_cell.length_c   1.000
_cell.angle_alpha   90.00
_cell.angle_beta   90.00
_cell.angle_gamma   90.00
#
_symmetry.space_group_name_H-M   'P 1'
#
loop_
_entity.id
_entity.type
_entity.pdbx_description
1 polymer ?
#
loop_
_entity_poly.entity_id
_entity_poly.type
_entity_poly.pdbx_seq_one_letter_code
_entity_poly.pdbx_strand_id
1 'polypeptide(L)'
;MSHVLSSTRAPRPGAARKQTPTIFQAEAAESGAAALAIMLGYYGRFVQLEELREACGVSRAGTTTSAIIAAAQTYGLQATERVVEI
;
A
#
# COMPACT_ATOMS: atom_id res chain seq x y z
N MET A 1 4.10 -2.73 -29.73
CA MET A 1 3.22 -2.21 -28.64
C MET A 1 2.60 -3.40 -27.94
N SER A 2 3.30 -3.92 -26.94
CA SER A 2 2.92 -5.15 -26.23
C SER A 2 1.76 -4.87 -25.28
N HIS A 3 0.61 -5.45 -25.61
CA HIS A 3 -0.55 -5.58 -24.73
C HIS A 3 -0.15 -6.30 -23.43
N VAL A 4 -0.32 -5.64 -22.29
CA VAL A 4 -0.30 -6.30 -20.98
C VAL A 4 -1.73 -6.73 -20.67
N LEU A 5 -2.02 -8.01 -20.86
CA LEU A 5 -3.27 -8.63 -20.41
C LEU A 5 -3.23 -8.74 -18.87
N SER A 6 -3.94 -7.85 -18.18
CA SER A 6 -4.15 -7.91 -16.73
C SER A 6 -5.16 -9.01 -16.38
N SER A 7 -4.67 -10.25 -16.20
CA SER A 7 -5.45 -11.35 -15.65
C SER A 7 -5.61 -11.11 -14.14
N THR A 8 -6.73 -10.50 -13.73
CA THR A 8 -7.07 -10.39 -12.31
C THR A 8 -7.54 -11.75 -11.82
N ARG A 9 -6.63 -12.56 -11.26
CA ARG A 9 -7.02 -13.80 -10.58
C ARG A 9 -7.53 -13.46 -9.18
N ALA A 10 -8.83 -13.63 -8.96
CA ALA A 10 -9.43 -13.55 -7.63
C ALA A 10 -8.70 -14.48 -6.63
N PRO A 11 -8.64 -14.12 -5.32
CA PRO A 11 -8.00 -14.97 -4.33
C PRO A 11 -8.65 -16.36 -4.31
N ARG A 12 -7.84 -17.41 -4.47
CA ARG A 12 -8.32 -18.79 -4.43
C ARG A 12 -8.82 -19.12 -3.02
N PRO A 13 -10.06 -19.64 -2.87
CA PRO A 13 -10.49 -20.19 -1.59
C PRO A 13 -9.48 -21.23 -1.11
N GLY A 14 -8.96 -21.07 0.12
CA GLY A 14 -7.95 -21.97 0.71
C GLY A 14 -6.48 -21.51 0.63
N ALA A 15 -6.17 -20.34 0.07
CA ALA A 15 -4.83 -19.78 0.17
C ALA A 15 -4.52 -19.33 1.62
N ALA A 16 -3.41 -19.82 2.20
CA ALA A 16 -2.96 -19.40 3.51
C ALA A 16 -2.63 -17.89 3.51
N ARG A 17 -3.08 -17.17 4.56
CA ARG A 17 -2.75 -15.75 4.74
C ARG A 17 -1.23 -15.60 4.86
N LYS A 18 -0.67 -14.59 4.19
CA LYS A 18 0.73 -14.23 4.35
C LYS A 18 0.94 -13.57 5.71
N GLN A 19 2.04 -13.92 6.37
CA GLN A 19 2.46 -13.25 7.60
C GLN A 19 3.04 -11.89 7.23
N THR A 20 2.55 -10.83 7.89
CA THR A 20 2.99 -9.46 7.69
C THR A 20 3.27 -8.84 9.06
N PRO A 21 4.17 -7.86 9.17
CA PRO A 21 4.42 -7.18 10.45
C PRO A 21 3.16 -6.44 10.93
N THR A 22 3.00 -6.35 12.25
CA THR A 22 1.97 -5.51 12.88
C THR A 22 2.52 -4.09 13.04
N ILE A 23 1.92 -3.12 12.36
CA ILE A 23 2.28 -1.70 12.46
C ILE A 23 1.08 -0.94 13.03
N PHE A 24 1.31 -0.19 14.12
CA PHE A 24 0.28 0.62 14.75
C PHE A 24 0.36 2.06 14.25
N GLN A 25 -0.78 2.59 13.82
CA GLN A 25 -0.94 4.02 13.59
C GLN A 25 -1.10 4.76 14.92
N ALA A 26 -0.49 5.93 15.03
CA ALA A 26 -0.66 6.83 16.18
C ALA A 26 -1.92 7.68 16.04
N GLU A 27 -2.30 8.03 14.80
CA GLU A 27 -3.46 8.87 14.49
C GLU A 27 -4.42 8.19 13.49
N ALA A 28 -5.70 8.55 13.54
CA ALA A 28 -6.72 7.95 12.66
C ALA A 28 -6.46 8.21 11.15
N ALA A 29 -5.78 9.30 10.82
CA ALA A 29 -5.48 9.72 9.45
C ALA A 29 -4.36 8.89 8.78
N GLU A 30 -3.63 8.06 9.53
CA GLU A 30 -2.40 7.42 9.04
C GLU A 30 -2.62 6.04 8.41
N SER A 31 -3.85 5.55 8.36
CA SER A 31 -4.16 4.17 7.93
C SER A 31 -3.59 3.79 6.57
N GLY A 32 -3.56 4.71 5.60
CA GLY A 32 -2.92 4.50 4.30
C GLY A 32 -1.40 4.35 4.38
N ALA A 33 -0.73 5.17 5.21
CA ALA A 33 0.71 5.09 5.44
C ALA A 33 1.09 3.83 6.23
N ALA A 34 0.30 3.46 7.23
CA ALA A 34 0.48 2.22 7.99
C ALA A 34 0.31 0.98 7.09
N ALA A 35 -0.68 0.97 6.20
CA ALA A 35 -0.84 -0.11 5.22
C ALA A 35 0.37 -0.23 4.29
N LEU A 36 0.91 0.89 3.81
CA LEU A 36 2.14 0.89 3.02
C LEU A 36 3.33 0.35 3.83
N ALA A 37 3.46 0.73 5.10
CA ALA A 37 4.50 0.22 6.00
C ALA A 37 4.44 -1.31 6.17
N ILE A 38 3.22 -1.85 6.32
CA ILE A 38 2.99 -3.31 6.41
C ILE A 38 3.46 -4.01 5.13
N MET A 39 3.13 -3.45 3.97
CA MET A 39 3.53 -4.01 2.68
C MET A 39 5.04 -3.94 2.46
N LEU A 40 5.67 -2.82 2.77
CA LEU A 40 7.13 -2.67 2.68
C LEU A 40 7.85 -3.65 3.63
N GLY A 41 7.37 -3.76 4.87
CA GLY A 41 7.92 -4.68 5.86
C GLY A 41 7.74 -6.15 5.47
N TYR A 42 6.64 -6.51 4.79
CA TYR A 42 6.48 -7.84 4.21
C TYR A 42 7.58 -8.18 3.18
N TYR A 43 8.04 -7.19 2.42
CA TYR A 43 9.16 -7.33 1.48
C TYR A 43 10.54 -7.05 2.09
N GLY A 44 10.64 -6.95 3.43
CA GLY A 44 11.90 -6.76 4.15
C GLY A 44 12.41 -5.32 4.20
N ARG A 45 11.61 -4.33 3.78
CA ARG A 45 11.95 -2.91 3.87
C ARG A 45 11.19 -2.26 5.02
N PHE A 46 11.87 -2.01 6.14
CA PHE A 46 11.29 -1.31 7.29
C PHE A 46 11.56 0.19 7.17
N VAL A 47 10.48 0.97 7.07
CA VAL A 47 10.50 2.44 7.01
C VAL A 47 9.71 2.97 8.20
N GLN A 48 10.18 4.05 8.81
CA GLN A 48 9.47 4.65 9.94
C GLN A 48 8.14 5.25 9.48
N LEU A 49 7.10 5.15 10.33
CA LEU A 49 5.78 5.65 9.96
C LEU A 49 5.78 7.16 9.73
N GLU A 50 6.62 7.92 10.44
CA GLU A 50 6.78 9.36 10.27
C GLU A 50 7.26 9.74 8.86
N GLU A 51 8.29 9.07 8.34
CA GLU A 51 8.76 9.24 6.96
C GLU A 51 7.65 8.89 5.94
N LEU A 52 6.88 7.84 6.22
CA LEU A 52 5.76 7.45 5.35
C LEU A 52 4.58 8.42 5.42
N ARG A 53 4.37 9.14 6.52
CA ARG A 53 3.35 10.20 6.60
C ARG A 53 3.70 11.32 5.64
N GLU A 54 4.96 11.73 5.60
CA GLU A 54 5.44 12.75 4.67
C GLU A 54 5.37 12.26 3.22
N ALA A 55 5.89 11.06 2.96
CA ALA A 55 5.91 10.49 1.61
C ALA A 55 4.51 10.29 1.02
N CYS A 56 3.54 9.85 1.84
CA CYS A 56 2.14 9.72 1.43
C CYS A 56 1.37 11.05 1.46
N GLY A 57 1.96 12.15 1.94
CA GLY A 57 1.26 13.43 2.08
C GLY A 57 0.05 13.37 3.03
N VAL A 58 0.18 12.65 4.14
CA VAL A 58 -0.90 12.48 5.13
C VAL A 58 -1.30 13.85 5.69
N SER A 59 -2.58 14.15 5.64
CA SER A 59 -3.20 15.36 6.20
C SER A 59 -4.22 15.00 7.27
N ARG A 60 -4.89 16.01 7.86
CA ARG A 60 -6.00 15.78 8.80
C ARG A 60 -7.16 14.97 8.18
N ALA A 61 -7.32 15.02 6.86
CA ALA A 61 -8.33 14.26 6.14
C ALA A 61 -7.86 12.84 5.76
N GLY A 62 -6.61 12.47 6.09
CA GLY A 62 -5.97 11.24 5.64
C GLY A 62 -5.12 11.45 4.39
N THR A 63 -5.03 10.41 3.57
CA THR A 63 -4.25 10.36 2.32
C THR A 63 -5.12 9.85 1.18
N THR A 64 -4.80 10.23 -0.05
CA THR A 64 -5.45 9.69 -1.26
C THR A 64 -4.77 8.40 -1.71
N THR A 65 -5.50 7.56 -2.44
CA THR A 65 -4.93 6.35 -3.07
C THR A 65 -3.79 6.68 -4.03
N SER A 66 -3.95 7.75 -4.82
CA SER A 66 -2.92 8.22 -5.75
C SER A 66 -1.62 8.62 -5.06
N ALA A 67 -1.69 9.27 -3.89
CA ALA A 67 -0.52 9.63 -3.11
C ALA A 67 0.19 8.40 -2.53
N ILE A 68 -0.57 7.41 -2.04
CA ILE A 68 0.00 6.12 -1.57
C ILE A 68 0.72 5.41 -2.72
N ILE A 69 0.15 5.39 -3.93
CA ILE A 69 0.77 4.75 -5.09
C ILE A 69 2.06 5.47 -5.47
N ALA A 70 2.05 6.80 -5.51
CA ALA A 70 3.24 7.59 -5.80
C ALA A 70 4.36 7.28 -4.78
N ALA A 71 4.03 7.28 -3.49
CA ALA A 71 4.97 6.91 -2.42
C ALA A 71 5.48 5.46 -2.59
N ALA A 72 4.60 4.49 -2.81
CA ALA A 72 4.98 3.09 -3.00
C ALA A 72 6.02 2.92 -4.13
N GLN A 73 5.84 3.66 -5.23
CA GLN A 73 6.76 3.65 -6.35
C GLN A 73 8.14 4.23 -6.01
N THR A 74 8.22 5.30 -5.19
CA THR A 74 9.53 5.81 -4.71
C THR A 74 10.26 4.82 -3.81
N TYR A 75 9.53 3.93 -3.14
CA TYR A 75 10.11 2.83 -2.35
C TYR A 75 10.40 1.56 -3.17
N GLY A 76 10.23 1.60 -4.50
CA GLY A 76 10.58 0.51 -5.42
C GLY A 76 9.48 -0.52 -5.67
N LEU A 77 8.25 -0.26 -5.23
CA LEU A 77 7.10 -1.11 -5.53
C LEU A 77 6.53 -0.77 -6.90
N GLN A 78 6.12 -1.81 -7.65
CA GLN A 78 5.26 -1.62 -8.81
C GLN A 78 3.80 -1.56 -8.31
N ALA A 79 3.21 -0.37 -8.32
CA ALA A 79 1.88 -0.12 -7.77
C ALA A 79 0.94 0.53 -8.78
N THR A 80 -0.33 0.10 -8.77
CA THR A 80 -1.43 0.61 -9.60
C THR A 80 -2.72 0.61 -8.79
N GLU A 81 -3.62 1.55 -9.05
CA GLU A 81 -4.99 1.53 -8.51
C GLU A 81 -5.95 0.84 -9.48
N ARG A 82 -7.09 0.40 -8.96
CA ARG A 82 -8.15 -0.20 -9.74
C ARG A 82 -9.50 0.27 -9.23
N VAL A 83 -10.29 0.86 -10.12
CA VAL A 83 -11.71 1.14 -9.88
C VAL A 83 -12.52 -0.08 -10.28
N VAL A 84 -13.51 -0.44 -9.47
CA VAL A 84 -14.42 -1.55 -9.74
C VAL A 84 -15.83 -0.96 -9.78
N GLU A 85 -16.53 -1.14 -10.90
CA GLU A 85 -17.96 -0.84 -11.00
C GLU A 85 -18.75 -1.93 -10.28
N ILE A 86 -19.74 -1.52 -9.49
CA ILE A 86 -20.56 -2.40 -8.63
C ILE A 86 -21.86 -2.74 -9.34
#